data_AF-A0A395JM07-F1
#
_entry.id   AF-A0A395JM07-F1
#
_cell.length_a   1.000
_cell.length_b   1.000
_cell.length_c   1.000
_cell.angle_alpha   90.00
_cell.angle_beta   90.00
_cell.angle_gamma   90.00
#
_symmetry.space_group_name_H-M   'P 1'
#
loop_
_entity.id
_entity.type
_entity.pdbx_description
1 polymer ?
#
loop_
_entity_poly.entity_id
_entity_poly.type
_entity_poly.pdbx_seq_one_letter_code
_entity_poly.pdbx_strand_id
1 'polypeptide(L)'
;MRNDNPMLVKLSTILWVSFLSAGIATMLFFATFDPLDLAQIATFPMEMERSAGYSFGFLLFWGLLSINGFFITWLMSLGQRKKQSPEG
;
A
#
# COMPACT_ATOMS: atom_id res chain seq x y z
N MET A 1 -0.11 17.75 26.73
CA MET A 1 1.09 17.64 25.87
C MET A 1 0.65 16.98 24.56
N ARG A 2 0.30 17.77 23.53
CA ARG A 2 -0.05 17.23 22.21
C ARG A 2 1.25 17.10 21.44
N ASN A 3 1.67 15.87 21.17
CA ASN A 3 2.90 15.61 20.42
C ASN A 3 2.56 15.71 18.93
N ASP A 4 2.57 16.93 18.39
CA ASP A 4 2.29 17.21 16.97
C ASP A 4 3.46 16.76 16.09
N ASN A 5 3.76 15.46 16.11
CA ASN A 5 4.86 14.89 15.36
C ASN A 5 4.46 14.90 13.87
N PRO A 6 5.02 15.81 13.04
CA PRO A 6 4.56 16.01 11.67
C PRO A 6 4.81 14.77 10.81
N MET A 7 5.76 13.91 11.21
CA MET A 7 5.98 12.62 10.60
C MET A 7 4.86 11.60 10.86
N LEU A 8 4.32 11.56 12.09
CA LEU A 8 3.22 10.64 12.42
C LEU A 8 1.97 10.98 11.61
N VAL A 9 1.65 12.27 11.49
CA VAL A 9 0.51 12.73 10.68
C VAL A 9 0.69 12.37 9.20
N LYS A 10 1.88 12.58 8.64
CA LYS A 10 2.19 12.19 7.26
C LYS A 10 2.04 10.68 7.05
N LEU A 11 2.56 9.87 7.97
CA LEU A 11 2.49 8.42 7.87
C LEU A 11 1.04 7.93 7.94
N SER A 12 0.24 8.45 8.87
CA SER A 12 -1.19 8.14 8.98
C SER A 12 -1.98 8.51 7.73
N THR A 13 -1.69 9.66 7.11
CA THR A 13 -2.32 10.06 5.84
C THR A 13 -1.96 9.11 4.70
N ILE A 14 -0.69 8.73 4.57
CA ILE A 14 -0.24 7.79 3.53
C ILE A 14 -0.91 6.42 3.75
N LEU A 15 -0.91 5.91 4.98
CA LEU A 15 -1.58 4.65 5.34
C LEU A 15 -3.06 4.66 4.97
N TRP A 16 -3.77 5.77 5.23
CA TRP A 16 -5.19 5.90 4.95
C TRP A 16 -5.50 5.97 3.45
N VAL A 17 -4.75 6.78 2.69
CA VAL A 17 -4.94 6.91 1.23
C VAL A 17 -4.59 5.60 0.52
N SER A 18 -3.53 4.93 0.96
CA SER A 18 -3.13 3.61 0.44
C SER A 18 -4.16 2.52 0.79
N PHE A 19 -4.79 2.58 1.96
CA PHE A 19 -5.88 1.66 2.34
C PHE A 19 -7.07 1.74 1.38
N LEU A 20 -7.55 2.96 1.10
CA LEU A 20 -8.68 3.15 0.19
C LEU A 20 -8.31 2.72 -1.24
N SER A 21 -7.13 3.10 -1.71
CA SER A 21 -6.65 2.77 -3.06
C SER A 21 -6.42 1.28 -3.24
N ALA A 22 -5.94 0.59 -2.20
CA ALA A 22 -5.78 -0.86 -2.18
C ALA A 22 -7.11 -1.58 -2.23
N GLY A 23 -8.14 -1.07 -1.53
CA GLY A 23 -9.50 -1.58 -1.64
C GLY A 23 -10.01 -1.56 -3.09
N ILE A 24 -9.84 -0.44 -3.79
CA ILE A 24 -10.24 -0.30 -5.20
C ILE A 24 -9.42 -1.25 -6.10
N ALA A 25 -8.10 -1.30 -5.92
CA ALA A 25 -7.24 -2.18 -6.70
C ALA A 25 -7.60 -3.66 -6.51
N THR A 26 -7.91 -4.05 -5.28
CA THR A 26 -8.31 -5.41 -4.93
C THR A 26 -9.68 -5.76 -5.52
N MET A 27 -10.65 -4.84 -5.47
CA MET A 27 -11.96 -5.02 -6.12
C MET A 27 -11.82 -5.17 -7.63
N LEU A 28 -11.00 -4.33 -8.28
CA LEU A 28 -10.75 -4.42 -9.72
C LEU A 28 -10.02 -5.73 -10.08
N PHE A 29 -9.01 -6.11 -9.29
CA PHE A 29 -8.25 -7.34 -9.50
C PHE A 29 -9.15 -8.56 -9.39
N PHE A 30 -9.94 -8.69 -8.32
CA PHE A 30 -10.85 -9.83 -8.18
C PHE A 30 -12.09 -9.76 -9.09
N ALA A 31 -12.44 -8.59 -9.62
CA ALA A 31 -13.44 -8.50 -10.68
C ALA A 31 -12.92 -9.07 -12.01
N THR A 32 -11.59 -9.03 -12.23
CA THR A 32 -10.95 -9.57 -13.44
C THR A 32 -10.36 -10.97 -13.27
N PHE A 33 -9.90 -11.33 -12.08
CA PHE A 33 -9.25 -12.60 -11.75
C PHE A 33 -10.11 -13.36 -10.75
N ASP A 34 -10.67 -14.49 -11.17
CA ASP A 34 -11.49 -15.31 -10.29
C ASP A 34 -10.58 -15.92 -9.19
N PRO A 35 -10.88 -15.69 -7.89
CA PRO A 35 -10.08 -16.22 -6.80
C PRO A 35 -10.00 -17.75 -6.79
N LEU A 36 -10.95 -18.44 -7.44
CA LEU A 36 -10.92 -19.90 -7.58
C LEU A 36 -9.78 -20.37 -8.51
N ASP A 37 -9.53 -19.65 -9.60
CA ASP A 37 -8.43 -19.96 -10.52
C ASP A 37 -7.07 -19.71 -9.87
N LEU A 38 -6.96 -18.64 -9.07
CA LEU A 38 -5.73 -18.35 -8.32
C LEU A 38 -5.45 -19.39 -7.24
N ALA A 39 -6.49 -19.92 -6.59
CA ALA A 39 -6.37 -21.00 -5.61
C ALA A 39 -5.93 -22.33 -6.25
N GLN A 40 -6.27 -22.59 -7.52
CA GLN A 40 -5.87 -23.78 -8.25
C GLN A 40 -4.37 -23.77 -8.65
N ILE A 41 -3.79 -22.58 -8.86
CA ILE A 41 -2.37 -22.41 -9.26
C ILE A 41 -1.43 -22.43 -8.04
N ALA A 42 -1.96 -22.19 -6.84
CA ALA A 42 -1.18 -22.23 -5.61
C ALA A 42 -0.67 -23.67 -5.34
N THR A 43 0.65 -23.84 -5.35
CA THR A 43 1.37 -25.13 -5.21
C THR A 43 1.04 -25.92 -3.93
N PHE A 44 0.40 -25.30 -2.93
CA PHE A 44 -0.06 -25.98 -1.72
C PHE A 44 -1.57 -26.19 -1.77
N PRO A 45 -2.07 -27.42 -1.64
CA PRO A 45 -3.49 -27.70 -1.42
C PRO A 45 -3.86 -27.30 0.01
N MET A 46 -3.74 -26.02 0.33
CA MET A 46 -4.46 -25.46 1.46
C MET A 46 -5.90 -25.32 1.00
N GLU A 47 -6.84 -25.79 1.82
CA GLU A 47 -8.24 -25.36 1.77
C GLU A 47 -8.30 -23.87 2.09
N MET A 48 -7.74 -23.02 1.21
CA MET A 48 -7.88 -21.58 1.31
C MET A 48 -9.34 -21.28 1.02
N GLU A 49 -10.10 -21.15 2.10
CA GLU A 49 -11.44 -20.61 2.09
C GLU A 49 -11.43 -19.31 1.27
N ARG A 50 -12.40 -19.10 0.38
CA ARG A 50 -12.42 -17.96 -0.57
C ARG A 50 -12.14 -16.62 0.13
N SER A 51 -12.59 -16.47 1.37
CA SER A 51 -12.34 -15.35 2.30
C SER A 51 -10.85 -15.05 2.54
N ALA A 52 -10.01 -16.08 2.66
CA ALA A 52 -8.58 -15.95 2.88
C ALA A 52 -7.87 -15.37 1.64
N GLY A 53 -8.27 -15.81 0.43
CA GLY A 53 -7.74 -15.28 -0.83
C GLY A 53 -8.01 -13.78 -1.00
N TYR A 54 -9.25 -13.35 -0.71
CA TYR A 54 -9.62 -11.93 -0.74
C TYR A 54 -8.82 -11.08 0.24
N SER A 55 -8.67 -11.57 1.48
CA SER A 55 -7.94 -10.86 2.54
C SER A 55 -6.44 -10.76 2.24
N PHE A 56 -5.85 -11.82 1.70
CA PHE A 56 -4.45 -11.83 1.32
C PHE A 56 -4.18 -10.87 0.15
N GLY A 57 -5.02 -10.90 -0.90
CA GLY A 57 -4.94 -9.96 -2.00
C GLY A 57 -5.01 -8.50 -1.53
N PHE A 58 -5.97 -8.21 -0.64
CA PHE A 58 -6.10 -6.90 -0.03
C PHE A 58 -4.84 -6.44 0.69
N LEU A 59 -4.27 -7.30 1.55
CA LEU A 59 -3.05 -6.98 2.31
C LEU A 59 -1.84 -6.79 1.39
N LEU A 60 -1.73 -7.57 0.32
CA LEU A 60 -0.65 -7.50 -0.64
C LEU A 60 -0.69 -6.18 -1.42
N PHE A 61 -1.85 -5.82 -1.97
CA PHE A 61 -2.05 -4.52 -2.61
C PHE A 61 -1.85 -3.36 -1.63
N TRP A 62 -2.36 -3.47 -0.42
CA TRP A 62 -2.19 -2.44 0.60
C TRP A 62 -0.73 -2.21 0.98
N GLY A 63 0.05 -3.28 1.14
CA GLY A 63 1.50 -3.21 1.36
C GLY A 63 2.21 -2.54 0.19
N LEU A 64 1.93 -2.97 -1.04
CA LEU A 64 2.54 -2.41 -2.26
C LEU A 64 2.25 -0.90 -2.42
N LEU A 65 0.99 -0.49 -2.25
CA LEU A 65 0.60 0.92 -2.36
C LEU A 65 1.18 1.77 -1.21
N SER A 66 1.27 1.21 0.01
CA SER A 66 1.92 1.88 1.14
C SER A 66 3.42 2.09 0.90
N ILE A 67 4.11 1.08 0.38
CA ILE A 67 5.54 1.17 0.00
C ILE A 67 5.73 2.20 -1.11
N ASN A 68 4.86 2.20 -2.13
CA ASN A 68 4.93 3.17 -3.22
C ASN A 68 4.76 4.62 -2.73
N GLY A 69 3.76 4.89 -1.88
CA GLY A 69 3.54 6.20 -1.27
C GLY A 69 4.72 6.65 -0.39
N PHE A 70 5.29 5.73 0.38
CA PHE A 70 6.51 6.00 1.16
C PHE A 70 7.71 6.29 0.25
N PHE A 71 7.90 5.52 -0.82
CA PHE A 71 9.02 5.69 -1.74
C PHE A 71 8.94 7.03 -2.49
N ILE A 72 7.75 7.43 -2.96
CA ILE A 72 7.51 8.73 -3.61
C ILE A 72 7.80 9.88 -2.66
N THR A 73 7.30 9.82 -1.43
CA THR A 73 7.54 10.88 -0.42
C THR A 73 9.00 10.94 0.00
N TRP A 74 9.69 9.80 0.12
CA TRP A 74 11.12 9.74 0.34
C TRP A 74 11.91 10.35 -0.81
N LEU A 75 11.59 10.00 -2.06
CA LEU A 75 12.23 10.54 -3.26
C LEU A 75 12.04 12.07 -3.38
N MET A 76 10.83 12.57 -3.11
CA MET A 76 10.59 14.01 -3.04
C MET A 76 11.42 14.68 -1.93
N SER A 77 11.59 14.03 -0.78
CA SER A 77 12.45 14.55 0.30
C SER A 77 13.92 14.67 -0.10
N LEU A 78 14.41 13.78 -0.97
CA LEU A 78 15.77 13.85 -1.51
C LEU A 78 15.92 15.05 -2.47
N GLY A 79 14.92 15.31 -3.31
CA GLY A 79 14.92 16.46 -4.22
C GLY A 79 14.91 17.81 -3.49
N GLN A 80 14.28 17.88 -2.32
CA GLN A 80 14.20 19.11 -1.51
C GLN A 80 15.55 19.51 -0.88
N ARG A 81 16.45 18.56 -0.60
CA ARG A 81 17.79 18.88 -0.05
C ARG A 81 18.61 19.79 -0.95
N LYS A 82 18.40 19.74 -2.27
CA LYS A 82 19.15 20.56 -3.23
C LYS A 82 18.67 22.02 -3.30
N LYS A 83 17.44 22.31 -2.88
CA LYS A 83 16.84 23.66 -2.91
C LYS A 83 17.15 24.49 -1.66
N GLN A 84 17.80 23.89 -0.67
CA GLN A 84 18.09 24.50 0.63
C GLN A 84 19.50 25.09 0.75
N SER A 85 20.29 25.17 -0.31
CA SER A 85 21.52 25.99 -0.32
C SER A 85 21.10 27.44 -0.58
N PRO A 86 21.10 28.33 0.43
CA PRO A 86 20.97 29.75 0.19
C PRO A 86 22.27 30.18 -0.48
N GLU A 87 22.19 30.80 -1.65
CA GLU A 87 23.31 31.58 -2.15
C GLU A 87 23.43 32.82 -1.25
N GLY A 88 24.57 32.94 -0.57
CA GLY A 88 24.89 34.03 0.36
C GLY A 88 26.23 33.80 1.03
#